data_AF-I0WFC4-F1
#
_entry.id   AF-I0WFC4-F1
#
_cell.length_a   1.000
_cell.length_b   1.000
_cell.length_c   1.000
_cell.angle_alpha   90.00
_cell.angle_beta   90.00
_cell.angle_gamma   90.00
#
_symmetry.space_group_name_H-M   'P 1'
#
loop_
_entity.id
_entity.type
_entity.pdbx_description
1 polymer ?
#
loop_
_entity_poly.entity_id
_entity_poly.type
_entity_poly.pdbx_seq_one_letter_code
_entity_poly.pdbx_strand_id
1 'polypeptide(L)'
;MKMNNQHKSNVHFRVPENYFQEFSDRLHSHIQLEKRLGQTSDGFKVPGGYFKETSENLLRHVHSKPKVFNLNKFVYYAAAVMLIGLMITGIYQQTNPSTTQFSSSEIESLMEDGVIPMNAQLLSELFTAEDFENISMNLTSIDNTILEEYLKENYIDYDLDYLINE
;
A
#
# COMPACT_ATOMS: atom_id res chain seq x y z
N MET A 1 32.54 38.50 10.36
CA MET A 1 31.91 37.41 9.57
C MET A 1 32.80 36.17 9.71
N LYS A 2 32.29 35.09 10.32
CA LYS A 2 33.04 33.83 10.49
C LYS A 2 32.88 33.01 9.21
N MET A 3 33.98 32.72 8.51
CA MET A 3 33.99 31.82 7.35
C MET A 3 33.93 30.36 7.84
N ASN A 4 32.88 29.63 7.44
CA ASN A 4 32.71 28.21 7.70
C ASN A 4 33.26 27.41 6.52
N ASN A 5 34.54 27.01 6.57
CA ASN A 5 35.12 26.11 5.58
C ASN A 5 34.95 24.65 6.03
N GLN A 6 33.82 24.04 5.67
CA GLN A 6 33.64 22.58 5.76
C GLN A 6 34.32 21.89 4.56
N HIS A 7 35.66 21.87 4.53
CA HIS A 7 36.35 20.92 3.65
C HIS A 7 36.32 19.55 4.33
N LYS A 8 35.39 18.67 3.90
CA LYS A 8 35.46 17.24 4.22
C LYS A 8 36.72 16.65 3.56
N SER A 9 37.85 16.70 4.26
CA SER A 9 39.16 16.22 3.79
C SER A 9 39.31 14.69 3.87
N ASN A 10 38.31 13.92 3.45
CA ASN A 10 38.33 12.46 3.59
C ASN A 10 38.03 11.70 2.29
N VAL A 11 38.41 12.26 1.13
CA VAL A 11 38.67 11.41 -0.04
C VAL A 11 40.12 10.95 0.08
N HIS A 12 40.32 9.81 0.73
CA HIS A 12 41.61 9.15 0.74
C HIS A 12 41.86 8.63 -0.68
N PHE A 13 42.57 9.41 -1.51
CA PHE A 13 43.08 8.92 -2.78
C PHE A 13 44.15 7.86 -2.49
N ARG A 14 43.73 6.60 -2.39
CA ARG A 14 44.63 5.46 -2.26
C ARG A 14 44.80 4.85 -3.65
N VAL A 15 46.06 4.72 -4.08
CA VAL A 15 46.38 3.95 -5.27
C VAL A 15 46.24 2.45 -4.96
N PRO A 16 45.92 1.62 -5.96
CA PRO A 16 45.93 0.17 -5.80
C PRO A 16 47.28 -0.34 -5.30
N GLU A 17 47.25 -1.47 -4.60
CA GLU A 17 48.45 -2.22 -4.28
C GLU A 17 49.20 -2.56 -5.58
N ASN A 18 50.53 -2.48 -5.55
CA ASN A 18 51.40 -2.71 -6.71
C ASN A 18 51.24 -1.75 -7.90
N TYR A 19 50.48 -0.66 -7.76
CA TYR A 19 50.28 0.32 -8.83
C TYR A 19 51.60 0.82 -9.44
N PHE A 20 52.56 1.21 -8.58
CA PHE A 20 53.84 1.72 -9.02
C PHE A 20 54.84 0.60 -9.38
N GLN A 21 54.81 -0.53 -8.67
CA GLN A 21 55.67 -1.67 -8.99
C GLN A 21 55.44 -2.16 -10.43
N GLU A 22 54.18 -2.31 -10.83
CA GLU A 22 53.82 -2.82 -12.16
C GLU A 22 53.73 -1.74 -13.24
N PHE A 23 53.87 -0.46 -12.88
CA PHE A 23 53.69 0.65 -13.83
C PHE A 23 54.65 0.54 -15.02
N SER A 24 55.91 0.23 -14.75
CA SER A 24 56.95 0.11 -15.79
C SER A 24 56.63 -0.99 -16.79
N ASP A 25 56.19 -2.15 -16.31
CA ASP A 25 55.86 -3.31 -17.16
C ASP A 25 54.61 -3.05 -18.00
N ARG A 26 53.59 -2.43 -17.40
CA ARG A 26 52.38 -1.99 -18.12
C ARG A 26 52.71 -0.94 -19.19
N LEU A 27 53.56 0.04 -18.87
CA LEU A 27 53.97 1.05 -19.84
C LEU A 27 54.76 0.43 -20.99
N HIS A 28 55.71 -0.46 -20.69
CA HIS A 28 56.54 -1.10 -21.69
C HIS A 28 55.73 -2.01 -22.62
N SER A 29 54.82 -2.81 -22.07
CA SER A 29 53.89 -3.63 -22.85
C SER A 29 52.98 -2.78 -23.75
N HIS A 30 52.51 -1.63 -23.28
CA HIS A 30 51.70 -0.71 -24.09
C HIS A 30 52.50 -0.13 -25.26
N ILE A 31 53.73 0.32 -25.02
CA ILE A 31 54.62 0.83 -26.08
C ILE A 31 54.93 -0.27 -27.11
N GLN A 32 55.15 -1.51 -26.67
CA GLN A 32 55.35 -2.62 -27.60
C GLN A 32 54.09 -2.93 -28.42
N LEU A 33 52.91 -2.85 -27.80
CA LEU A 33 51.64 -3.03 -28.47
C LEU A 33 51.41 -1.94 -29.53
N GLU A 34 51.64 -0.67 -29.20
CA GLU A 34 51.56 0.44 -30.15
C GLU A 34 52.53 0.28 -31.33
N LYS A 35 53.78 -0.12 -31.05
CA LYS A 35 54.77 -0.41 -32.10
C LYS A 35 54.35 -1.54 -33.03
N ARG A 36 53.64 -2.56 -32.51
CA ARG A 36 53.13 -3.70 -33.30
C ARG A 36 51.86 -3.35 -34.10
N LEU A 37 50.99 -2.51 -33.55
CA LEU A 37 49.77 -2.05 -34.23
C LEU A 37 50.09 -1.04 -35.35
N GLY A 38 51.27 -0.43 -35.33
CA GLY A 38 51.68 0.59 -36.29
C GLY A 38 50.95 1.91 -36.06
N GLN A 39 51.31 2.97 -36.79
CA GLN A 39 50.48 4.18 -36.87
C GLN A 39 49.20 3.81 -37.62
N THR A 40 48.21 3.25 -36.93
CA THR A 40 46.88 3.08 -37.49
C THR A 40 46.33 4.49 -37.75
N SER A 41 46.41 4.91 -39.02
CA SER A 41 45.78 6.16 -39.48
C SER A 41 44.24 6.13 -39.37
N ASP A 42 43.69 5.01 -38.90
CA ASP A 42 42.29 4.74 -38.56
C ASP A 42 42.03 4.81 -37.05
N GLY A 43 42.58 5.84 -36.40
CA GLY A 43 42.01 6.29 -35.13
C GLY A 43 40.53 6.66 -35.31
N PHE A 44 39.81 6.81 -34.19
CA PHE A 44 38.41 7.27 -34.20
C PHE A 44 38.29 8.64 -34.89
N LYS A 45 38.02 8.64 -36.19
CA LYS A 45 37.71 9.85 -36.96
C LYS A 45 36.27 10.20 -36.66
N VAL A 46 36.06 11.38 -36.08
CA VAL A 46 34.72 11.94 -35.98
C VAL A 46 34.20 12.28 -37.37
N PRO A 47 32.90 12.07 -37.65
CA PRO A 47 32.29 12.54 -38.89
C PRO A 47 32.52 14.04 -39.07
N GLY A 48 32.66 14.46 -40.34
CA GLY A 48 32.78 15.87 -40.67
C GLY A 48 31.62 16.67 -40.09
N GLY A 49 31.93 17.74 -39.34
CA GLY A 49 30.92 18.61 -38.75
C GLY A 49 30.39 18.20 -37.37
N TYR A 50 30.81 17.06 -36.78
CA TYR A 50 30.36 16.61 -35.45
C TYR A 50 30.36 17.73 -34.39
N PHE A 51 31.50 18.41 -34.22
CA PHE A 51 31.61 19.49 -33.24
C PHE A 51 30.82 20.74 -33.63
N LYS A 52 30.73 21.05 -34.93
CA LYS A 52 30.01 22.22 -35.43
C LYS A 52 28.50 22.08 -35.20
N GLU A 53 27.94 20.94 -35.60
CA GLU A 53 26.52 20.65 -35.43
C GLU A 53 26.14 20.56 -33.96
N THR A 54 26.99 19.93 -33.13
CA THR A 54 26.78 19.85 -31.68
C THR A 54 26.76 21.24 -31.03
N SER A 55 27.70 22.12 -31.39
CA SER A 55 27.72 23.50 -30.89
C SER A 55 26.51 24.31 -31.36
N GLU A 56 26.12 24.20 -32.63
CA GLU A 56 24.92 24.87 -33.17
C GLU A 56 23.64 24.36 -32.50
N ASN A 57 23.53 23.05 -32.28
CA ASN A 57 22.43 22.43 -31.54
C ASN A 57 22.36 22.93 -30.10
N LEU A 58 23.48 22.98 -29.40
CA LEU A 58 23.50 23.46 -28.01
C LEU A 58 23.08 24.93 -27.92
N LEU A 59 23.61 25.80 -28.80
CA LEU A 59 23.25 27.22 -28.81
C LEU A 59 21.77 27.44 -29.10
N ARG A 60 21.16 26.66 -30.00
CA ARG A 60 19.71 26.70 -30.26
C ARG A 60 18.88 26.39 -29.01
N HIS A 61 19.32 25.46 -28.17
CA HIS A 61 18.60 25.08 -26.96
C HIS A 61 18.83 26.05 -25.79
N VAL A 62 20.00 26.67 -25.70
CA VAL A 62 20.33 27.61 -24.61
C VAL A 62 19.63 28.96 -24.78
N HIS A 63 19.33 29.40 -26.01
CA HIS A 63 18.61 30.66 -26.26
C HIS A 63 17.09 30.55 -26.12
N SER A 64 16.54 29.35 -25.94
CA SER A 64 15.11 29.19 -25.69
C SER A 64 14.79 29.60 -24.26
N LYS A 65 14.14 30.75 -24.08
CA LYS A 65 13.64 31.20 -22.77
C LYS A 65 12.79 30.07 -22.15
N PRO A 66 13.06 29.62 -20.92
CA PRO A 66 12.25 28.60 -20.29
C PRO A 66 10.81 29.10 -20.20
N LYS A 67 9.85 28.29 -20.68
CA LYS A 67 8.42 28.57 -20.57
C LYS A 67 8.01 28.46 -19.10
N VAL A 68 8.18 29.53 -18.34
CA VAL A 68 7.73 29.63 -16.96
C VAL A 68 6.22 29.92 -16.96
N PHE A 69 5.46 29.08 -16.28
CA PHE A 69 4.05 29.33 -16.01
C PHE A 69 3.94 30.06 -14.66
N ASN A 70 3.29 31.22 -14.65
CA ASN A 70 3.02 31.95 -13.41
C ASN A 70 1.91 31.24 -12.64
N LEU A 71 2.26 30.58 -11.54
CA LEU A 71 1.28 29.92 -10.67
C LEU A 71 0.47 30.98 -9.94
N ASN A 72 -0.82 31.07 -10.24
CA ASN A 72 -1.71 32.04 -9.62
C ASN A 72 -2.14 31.55 -8.22
N LYS A 73 -2.20 32.45 -7.23
CA LYS A 73 -2.50 32.10 -5.82
C LYS A 73 -3.89 31.46 -5.65
N PHE A 74 -4.81 31.67 -6.60
CA PHE A 74 -6.12 31.02 -6.62
C PHE A 74 -6.05 29.49 -6.71
N VAL A 75 -4.97 28.92 -7.27
CA VAL A 75 -4.78 27.45 -7.32
C VAL A 75 -4.68 26.86 -5.90
N TYR A 76 -4.08 27.60 -4.96
CA TYR A 76 -4.01 27.19 -3.56
C TYR A 76 -5.38 27.20 -2.87
N TYR A 77 -6.22 28.21 -3.17
CA TYR A 77 -7.59 28.27 -2.66
C TYR A 77 -8.45 27.13 -3.20
N ALA A 78 -8.36 26.83 -4.50
CA ALA A 78 -9.09 25.71 -5.10
C ALA A 78 -8.72 24.36 -4.47
N ALA A 79 -7.43 24.12 -4.22
CA ALA A 79 -6.97 22.91 -3.53
C ALA A 79 -7.51 22.81 -2.09
N ALA A 80 -7.51 23.92 -1.35
CA ALA A 80 -8.04 23.96 0.02
C ALA A 80 -9.56 23.69 0.07
N VAL A 81 -10.34 24.27 -0.85
CA VAL A 81 -11.79 24.04 -0.95
C VAL A 81 -12.09 22.57 -1.28
N MET A 82 -11.30 21.92 -2.15
CA MET A 82 -11.44 20.50 -2.43
C MET A 82 -11.18 19.63 -1.19
N LEU A 83 -10.13 19.92 -0.41
CA LEU A 83 -9.82 19.19 0.82
C LEU A 83 -10.93 19.35 1.89
N ILE A 84 -11.43 20.57 2.06
CA ILE A 84 -12.55 20.85 2.97
C ILE A 84 -13.81 20.13 2.51
N GLY A 85 -14.12 20.13 1.22
CA GLY A 85 -15.26 19.42 0.65
C GLY A 85 -15.19 17.90 0.88
N LEU A 86 -14.02 17.29 0.67
CA LEU A 86 -13.80 15.87 0.94
C LEU A 86 -13.97 15.54 2.43
N MET A 87 -13.44 16.40 3.31
CA MET A 87 -13.58 16.23 4.75
C MET A 87 -15.03 16.33 5.22
N ILE A 88 -15.78 17.32 4.72
CA ILE A 88 -17.21 17.49 5.02
C ILE A 88 -18.01 16.29 4.48
N THR A 89 -17.71 15.82 3.28
CA THR A 89 -18.38 14.66 2.68
C THR A 89 -18.12 13.39 3.51
N GLY A 90 -16.89 13.19 3.99
CA GLY A 90 -16.54 12.09 4.88
C GLY A 90 -17.31 12.13 6.20
N ILE A 91 -17.40 13.30 6.83
CA ILE A 91 -18.17 13.49 8.08
C ILE A 91 -19.67 13.29 7.84
N TYR A 92 -20.20 13.69 6.68
CA TYR A 92 -21.61 13.49 6.34
C TYR A 92 -21.98 12.01 6.25
N GLN A 93 -21.13 11.18 5.65
CA GLN A 93 -21.34 9.72 5.59
C GLN A 93 -21.22 9.06 6.97
N GLN A 94 -20.36 9.57 7.85
CA GLN A 94 -20.23 9.08 9.23
C GLN A 94 -21.47 9.39 10.08
N THR A 95 -22.08 10.56 9.87
CA THR A 95 -23.23 11.06 10.65
C THR A 95 -24.57 10.64 10.09
N ASN A 96 -24.63 10.33 8.79
CA ASN A 96 -25.79 9.76 8.12
C ASN A 96 -25.34 8.44 7.46
N PRO A 97 -25.04 7.40 8.27
CA PRO A 97 -24.78 6.09 7.68
C PRO A 97 -26.02 5.73 6.86
N SER A 98 -25.83 5.51 5.56
CA SER A 98 -26.89 4.94 4.74
C SER A 98 -27.21 3.59 5.36
N THR A 99 -28.43 3.43 5.87
CA THR A 99 -28.92 2.12 6.32
C THR A 99 -28.84 1.21 5.10
N THR A 100 -27.86 0.32 5.09
CA THR A 100 -27.76 -0.75 4.10
C THR A 100 -28.96 -1.65 4.34
N GLN A 101 -30.04 -1.43 3.59
CA GLN A 101 -31.13 -2.40 3.52
C GLN A 101 -30.56 -3.65 2.86
N PHE A 102 -30.33 -4.69 3.66
CA PHE A 102 -29.91 -5.98 3.17
C PHE A 102 -30.97 -6.52 2.21
N SER A 103 -30.55 -6.89 1.01
CA SER A 103 -31.43 -7.53 0.03
C SER A 103 -31.69 -8.97 0.45
N SER A 104 -32.85 -9.51 0.08
CA SER A 104 -33.23 -10.89 0.41
C SER A 104 -32.18 -11.92 -0.02
N SER A 105 -31.53 -11.70 -1.17
CA SER A 105 -30.45 -12.55 -1.70
C SER A 105 -29.16 -12.46 -0.89
N GLU A 106 -28.89 -11.33 -0.23
CA GLU A 106 -27.71 -11.16 0.63
C GLU A 106 -27.93 -11.87 1.97
N ILE A 107 -29.16 -11.81 2.50
CA ILE A 107 -29.56 -12.54 3.71
C ILE A 107 -29.44 -14.05 3.48
N GLU A 108 -29.93 -14.53 2.34
CA GLU A 108 -29.87 -15.96 1.96
C GLU A 108 -28.43 -16.45 1.83
N SER A 109 -27.55 -15.67 1.18
CA SER A 109 -26.13 -16.00 1.08
C SER A 109 -25.41 -16.05 2.44
N LEU A 110 -25.81 -15.21 3.40
CA LEU A 110 -25.21 -15.18 4.73
C LEU A 110 -25.70 -16.34 5.62
N MET A 111 -26.94 -16.79 5.41
CA MET A 111 -27.50 -17.97 6.09
C MET A 111 -26.95 -19.28 5.53
N GLU A 112 -26.76 -19.38 4.21
CA GLU A 112 -26.19 -20.56 3.53
C GLU A 112 -24.75 -20.85 3.98
N ASP A 113 -23.93 -19.82 4.17
CA ASP A 113 -22.52 -19.96 4.58
C ASP A 113 -22.35 -20.24 6.10
N GLY A 114 -23.45 -20.24 6.87
CA GLY A 114 -23.42 -20.44 8.33
C GLY A 114 -22.71 -19.31 9.10
N VAL A 115 -22.46 -18.17 8.45
CA VAL A 115 -21.69 -17.03 8.99
C VAL A 115 -22.62 -16.00 9.64
N ILE A 116 -23.67 -16.45 10.32
CA ILE A 116 -24.28 -15.59 11.35
C ILE A 116 -23.52 -15.88 12.65
N PRO A 117 -22.50 -15.07 13.03
CA PRO A 117 -21.90 -15.20 14.34
C PRO A 117 -22.96 -14.84 15.37
N MET A 118 -23.64 -15.85 15.92
CA MET A 118 -24.51 -15.69 17.09
C MET A 118 -23.63 -15.32 18.27
N ASN A 119 -23.36 -14.03 18.43
CA ASN A 119 -22.75 -13.47 19.62
C ASN A 119 -23.85 -12.91 20.54
N ALA A 120 -23.56 -12.84 21.84
CA ALA A 120 -24.53 -12.46 22.85
C ALA A 120 -25.11 -11.04 22.62
N GLN A 121 -24.33 -10.15 22.00
CA GLN A 121 -24.76 -8.79 21.67
C GLN A 121 -25.87 -8.77 20.59
N LEU A 122 -25.71 -9.53 19.50
CA LEU A 122 -26.73 -9.65 18.46
C LEU A 122 -28.01 -10.30 18.99
N LEU A 123 -27.88 -11.30 19.86
CA LEU A 123 -29.03 -11.96 20.49
C LEU A 123 -29.80 -11.01 21.43
N SER A 124 -29.07 -10.14 22.14
CA SER A 124 -29.62 -9.10 23.00
C SER A 124 -30.33 -7.96 22.24
N GLU A 125 -30.00 -7.77 20.98
CA GLU A 125 -30.69 -6.81 20.09
C GLU A 125 -31.92 -7.45 19.44
N LEU A 126 -31.86 -8.75 19.13
CA LEU A 126 -32.95 -9.50 18.52
C LEU A 126 -34.07 -9.86 19.51
N PHE A 127 -33.73 -10.16 20.76
CA PHE A 127 -34.69 -10.45 21.83
C PHE A 127 -34.61 -9.38 22.92
N THR A 128 -35.67 -8.61 23.06
CA THR A 128 -35.79 -7.59 24.11
C THR A 128 -36.39 -8.18 25.39
N ALA A 129 -36.27 -7.48 26.51
CA ALA A 129 -36.85 -7.92 27.78
C ALA A 129 -38.37 -8.15 27.71
N GLU A 130 -39.06 -7.39 26.86
CA GLU A 130 -40.51 -7.53 26.61
C GLU A 130 -40.82 -8.83 25.85
N ASP A 131 -39.97 -9.24 24.92
CA ASP A 131 -40.13 -10.51 24.19
C ASP A 131 -40.01 -11.71 25.14
N PHE A 132 -39.10 -11.64 26.11
CA PHE A 132 -38.96 -12.68 27.15
C PHE A 132 -40.18 -12.76 28.07
N GLU A 133 -40.81 -11.64 28.39
CA GLU A 133 -42.04 -11.60 29.20
C GLU A 133 -43.21 -12.27 28.46
N ASN A 134 -43.34 -11.99 27.16
CA ASN A 134 -44.34 -12.62 26.29
C ASN A 134 -44.13 -14.13 26.14
N ILE A 135 -42.87 -14.58 25.99
CA ILE A 135 -42.54 -16.02 25.96
C ILE A 135 -42.88 -16.69 27.31
N SER A 136 -42.57 -16.04 28.43
CA SER A 136 -42.85 -16.56 29.78
C SER A 136 -44.35 -16.69 30.07
N MET A 137 -45.16 -15.71 29.63
CA MET A 137 -46.62 -15.77 29.73
C MET A 137 -47.23 -16.90 28.90
N ASN A 138 -46.64 -17.20 27.74
CA ASN A 138 -47.13 -18.29 26.89
C ASN A 138 -46.76 -19.67 27.47
N LEU A 139 -45.55 -19.82 28.02
CA LEU A 139 -45.10 -21.05 28.68
C LEU A 139 -45.94 -21.45 29.90
N THR A 140 -46.50 -20.49 30.63
CA THR A 140 -47.39 -20.75 31.76
C THR A 140 -48.78 -21.24 31.36
N SER A 141 -49.13 -21.09 30.07
CA SER A 141 -50.41 -21.53 29.49
C SER A 141 -50.31 -22.85 28.72
N ILE A 142 -49.10 -23.40 28.53
CA ILE A 142 -48.90 -24.68 27.86
C ILE A 142 -49.27 -25.82 28.81
N ASP A 143 -50.08 -26.75 28.33
CA ASP A 143 -50.44 -27.94 29.10
C ASP A 143 -49.21 -28.82 29.34
N ASN A 144 -49.00 -29.21 30.59
CA ASN A 144 -47.85 -30.02 30.99
C ASN A 144 -47.78 -31.36 30.24
N THR A 145 -48.92 -31.91 29.81
CA THR A 145 -48.95 -33.18 29.06
C THR A 145 -48.34 -33.00 27.66
N ILE A 146 -48.65 -31.89 27.00
CA ILE A 146 -48.11 -31.55 25.68
C ILE A 146 -46.60 -31.24 25.80
N LEU A 147 -46.21 -30.56 26.86
CA LEU A 147 -44.82 -30.26 27.14
C LEU A 147 -44.01 -31.54 27.40
N GLU A 148 -44.55 -32.47 28.19
CA GLU A 148 -43.94 -33.77 28.46
C GLU A 148 -43.81 -34.63 27.18
N GLU A 149 -44.81 -34.60 26.30
CA GLU A 149 -44.78 -35.34 25.04
C GLU A 149 -43.75 -34.76 24.07
N TYR A 150 -43.70 -33.44 23.92
CA TYR A 150 -42.71 -32.77 23.08
C TYR A 150 -41.27 -33.01 23.56
N LEU A 151 -41.05 -32.96 24.88
CA LEU A 151 -39.74 -33.22 25.48
C LEU A 151 -39.31 -34.68 25.35
N LYS A 152 -40.25 -35.63 25.33
CA LYS A 152 -39.96 -37.04 25.05
C LYS A 152 -39.65 -37.27 23.58
N GLU A 153 -40.41 -36.65 22.68
CA GLU A 153 -40.23 -36.82 21.23
C GLU A 153 -38.92 -36.21 20.74
N ASN A 154 -38.52 -35.08 21.31
CA ASN A 154 -37.26 -34.41 20.99
C ASN A 154 -36.18 -34.63 22.05
N TYR A 155 -36.30 -35.69 22.88
CA TYR A 155 -35.26 -36.06 23.81
C TYR A 155 -34.04 -36.52 23.03
N ILE A 156 -33.05 -35.64 22.91
CA ILE A 156 -31.73 -35.99 22.40
C ILE A 156 -31.07 -36.79 23.51
N ASP A 157 -30.95 -38.10 23.31
CA ASP A 157 -30.24 -38.99 24.23
C ASP A 157 -28.76 -38.56 24.25
N TYR A 158 -28.40 -37.68 25.17
CA TYR A 158 -27.01 -37.44 25.47
C TYR A 158 -26.54 -38.64 26.28
N ASP A 159 -25.92 -39.60 25.58
CA ASP A 159 -25.14 -40.67 26.20
C ASP A 159 -24.18 -40.03 27.24
N LEU A 160 -24.54 -40.16 28.52
CA LEU A 160 -23.75 -39.68 29.66
C LEU A 160 -22.53 -40.57 29.94
N ASP A 161 -22.19 -41.47 29.01
CA ASP A 161 -21.04 -42.38 29.11
C ASP A 161 -19.68 -41.65 29.11
N TYR A 162 -19.66 -40.36 28.79
CA TYR A 162 -18.45 -39.54 28.84
C TYR A 162 -18.12 -38.94 30.22
N LEU A 163 -18.92 -39.19 31.27
CA LEU A 163 -18.71 -38.63 32.62
C LEU A 163 -18.30 -39.65 33.70
N ILE A 164 -17.96 -40.90 33.34
CA ILE A 164 -17.45 -41.91 34.30
C ILE A 164 -15.99 -42.32 34.03
N ASN A 165 -15.24 -41.54 33.23
CA ASN A 165 -13.79 -41.73 33.12
C ASN A 165 -13.05 -40.44 33.51
N GLU A 166 -13.06 -40.13 34.80
CA GLU A 166 -11.89 -39.59 35.52
C GLU A 166 -11.90 -40.04 36.98
#